data_AF-A0A1G2FHZ8-F1
#
_entry.id   AF-A0A1G2FHZ8-F1
#
_cell.length_a   1.000
_cell.length_b   1.000
_cell.length_c   1.000
_cell.angle_alpha   90.00
_cell.angle_beta   90.00
_cell.angle_gamma   90.00
#
_symmetry.space_group_name_H-M   'P 1'
#
loop_
_entity.id
_entity.type
_entity.pdbx_description
1 polymer ?
#
loop_
_entity_poly.entity_id
_entity_poly.type
_entity_poly.pdbx_seq_one_letter_code
_entity_poly.pdbx_strand_id
1 'polypeptide(L)'
;MNNEKHYCQINKNGFALAAGGVMGGLYVLCAIFITLWPGFALRLFGWLAHLVNVEKFAGDVVITFNGFIAGFLQAIIYTYIGAWLVAWLHNKFCGANK
;
A
#
# COMPACT_ATOMS: atom_id res chain seq x y z
N MET A 1 37.09 3.19 13.71
CA MET A 1 36.10 4.15 13.18
C MET A 1 34.77 3.92 13.90
N ASN A 2 34.49 4.83 14.82
CA ASN A 2 33.22 5.26 15.41
C ASN A 2 31.91 4.53 15.02
N ASN A 3 31.26 3.92 16.02
CA ASN A 3 29.89 4.25 16.46
C ASN A 3 28.76 4.44 15.42
N GLU A 4 28.57 3.51 14.48
CA GLU A 4 27.32 3.48 13.71
C GLU A 4 26.31 2.57 14.44
N LYS A 5 25.38 3.18 15.18
CA LYS A 5 24.20 2.50 15.72
C LYS A 5 23.33 1.99 14.56
N HIS A 6 23.69 0.86 13.98
CA HIS A 6 22.85 0.19 12.99
C HIS A 6 21.57 -0.28 13.70
N TYR A 7 20.46 0.42 13.45
CA TYR A 7 19.14 0.04 13.94
C TYR A 7 18.61 -1.19 13.16
N CYS A 8 19.31 -2.33 13.25
CA CYS A 8 18.96 -3.57 12.55
C CYS A 8 17.70 -4.28 13.12
N GLN A 9 17.02 -3.70 14.10
CA GLN A 9 15.90 -4.29 14.82
C GLN A 9 14.63 -3.48 14.61
N ILE A 10 14.03 -3.59 13.42
CA ILE A 10 12.70 -3.03 13.18
C ILE A 10 11.68 -3.88 13.94
N ASN A 11 10.82 -3.24 14.75
CA ASN A 11 9.65 -3.90 15.30
C ASN A 11 8.69 -4.23 14.15
N LYS A 12 8.74 -5.47 13.65
CA LYS A 12 7.99 -5.95 12.49
C LYS A 12 6.49 -5.66 12.60
N ASN A 13 5.90 -5.93 13.77
CA ASN A 13 4.47 -5.74 13.98
C ASN A 13 4.11 -4.26 14.09
N GLY A 14 4.90 -3.47 14.83
CA GLY A 14 4.67 -2.03 14.96
C GLY A 14 4.81 -1.29 13.63
N PHE A 15 5.83 -1.63 12.84
CA PHE A 15 6.05 -1.08 11.52
C PHE A 15 4.93 -1.48 10.55
N ALA A 16 4.56 -2.76 10.52
CA ALA A 16 3.48 -3.25 9.67
C ALA A 16 2.12 -2.60 10.01
N LEU A 17 1.82 -2.43 11.30
CA LEU A 17 0.60 -1.78 11.77
C LEU A 17 0.55 -0.31 11.38
N ALA A 18 1.67 0.42 11.57
CA ALA A 18 1.77 1.81 11.16
C ALA A 18 1.62 1.96 9.64
N ALA A 19 2.29 1.11 8.85
CA ALA A 19 2.20 1.12 7.40
C ALA A 19 0.77 0.82 6.91
N GLY A 20 0.11 -0.19 7.50
CA GLY A 20 -1.28 -0.52 7.20
C GLY A 20 -2.24 0.63 7.54
N GLY A 21 -2.07 1.28 8.70
CA GLY A 21 -2.87 2.43 9.10
C GLY A 21 -2.71 3.64 8.16
N VAL A 22 -1.48 3.98 7.80
CA VAL A 22 -1.20 5.05 6.83
C VAL A 22 -1.81 4.71 5.46
N MET A 23 -1.68 3.47 5.01
CA MET A 23 -2.28 3.03 3.75
C MET A 23 -3.81 3.10 3.78
N GLY A 24 -4.44 2.77 4.91
CA GLY A 24 -5.88 2.96 5.09
C GLY A 24 -6.29 4.42 4.89
N GLY A 25 -5.60 5.36 5.53
CA GLY A 25 -5.83 6.79 5.33
C GLY A 25 -5.65 7.22 3.87
N LEU A 26 -4.57 6.76 3.23
CA LEU A 26 -4.29 7.05 1.82
C LEU A 26 -5.37 6.46 0.90
N TYR A 27 -5.86 5.25 1.18
CA TYR A 27 -6.93 4.62 0.42
C TYR A 27 -8.20 5.46 0.43
N VAL A 28 -8.61 5.99 1.59
CA VAL A 28 -9.79 6.87 1.71
C VAL A 28 -9.61 8.13 0.88
N LEU A 29 -8.44 8.77 0.96
CA LEU A 29 -8.12 9.95 0.16
C LEU A 29 -8.15 9.65 -1.35
N CYS A 30 -7.58 8.51 -1.75
CA CYS A 30 -7.61 8.05 -3.14
C CYS A 30 -9.04 7.76 -3.61
N ALA A 31 -9.89 7.15 -2.79
CA ALA A 31 -11.28 6.90 -3.16
C ALA A 31 -12.05 8.20 -3.40
N ILE A 32 -11.90 9.20 -2.52
CA ILE A 32 -12.48 10.53 -2.69
C ILE A 32 -11.99 11.17 -4.00
N PHE A 33 -10.68 11.11 -4.26
CA PHE A 33 -10.09 11.66 -5.48
C PHE A 33 -10.67 11.03 -6.75
N ILE A 34 -10.83 9.70 -6.78
CA ILE A 34 -11.43 8.98 -7.91
C ILE A 34 -12.89 9.36 -8.09
N THR A 35 -13.65 9.54 -7.00
CA THR A 35 -15.05 9.99 -7.07
C THR A 35 -15.18 11.39 -7.68
N LEU A 36 -14.24 12.30 -7.40
CA LEU A 36 -14.27 13.66 -7.92
C LEU A 36 -13.73 13.76 -9.36
N TRP A 37 -12.71 12.98 -9.72
CA TRP A 37 -12.05 13.04 -11.03
C TRP A 37 -11.79 11.66 -11.65
N PRO A 38 -12.83 10.89 -12.00
CA PRO A 38 -12.70 9.51 -12.47
C PRO A 38 -11.90 9.40 -13.78
N GLY A 39 -12.11 10.31 -14.73
CA GLY A 39 -11.40 10.30 -16.02
C GLY A 39 -9.89 10.54 -15.90
N PHE A 40 -9.47 11.41 -14.97
CA PHE A 40 -8.04 11.63 -14.71
C PHE A 40 -7.42 10.44 -13.97
N ALA A 41 -8.15 9.87 -13.00
CA ALA A 41 -7.70 8.69 -12.26
C ALA A 41 -7.44 7.49 -13.18
N LEU A 42 -8.31 7.24 -14.17
CA LEU A 42 -8.14 6.17 -15.16
C LEU A 42 -6.86 6.36 -15.99
N ARG A 43 -6.57 7.59 -16.44
CA ARG A 43 -5.34 7.89 -17.18
C ARG A 43 -4.08 7.69 -16.33
N LEU A 44 -4.10 8.18 -15.09
CA LEU A 44 -3.00 8.02 -14.14
C LEU A 44 -2.76 6.53 -13.83
N PHE A 45 -3.82 5.75 -13.62
CA PHE A 45 -3.72 4.31 -13.41
C PHE A 45 -3.14 3.59 -14.63
N GLY A 46 -3.54 4.00 -15.84
CA GLY A 46 -2.94 3.52 -17.09
C GLY A 46 -1.43 3.69 -17.14
N TRP A 47 -0.94 4.88 -16.76
CA TRP A 47 0.50 5.18 -16.73
C TRP A 47 1.24 4.40 -15.64
N LEU A 48 0.71 4.36 -14.42
CA LEU A 48 1.34 3.67 -13.28
C LEU A 48 1.37 2.15 -13.46
N ALA A 49 0.27 1.57 -13.91
CA ALA A 49 0.13 0.12 -14.07
C ALA A 49 0.54 -0.38 -15.46
N HIS A 50 1.06 0.49 -16.34
CA HIS A 50 1.37 0.18 -17.73
C HIS A 50 0.21 -0.48 -18.49
N LEU A 51 -1.03 -0.10 -18.15
CA LEU A 51 -2.23 -0.65 -18.77
C LEU A 51 -2.56 0.13 -20.04
N VAL A 52 -2.46 -0.56 -21.17
CA VAL A 52 -2.74 0.02 -22.50
C VAL A 52 -4.22 0.06 -22.88
N ASN A 53 -5.11 -0.48 -22.04
CA ASN A 53 -6.54 -0.63 -22.36
C ASN A 53 -7.44 -0.37 -21.13
N VAL A 54 -7.25 0.78 -20.48
CA VAL A 54 -7.88 1.07 -19.19
C VAL A 54 -9.40 1.17 -19.29
N GLU A 55 -9.95 1.68 -20.39
CA GLU A 55 -11.41 1.76 -20.57
C GLU A 55 -12.09 0.38 -20.51
N LYS A 56 -11.44 -0.67 -21.06
CA LYS A 56 -12.00 -2.03 -21.08
C LYS A 56 -12.09 -2.66 -19.69
N PHE A 57 -11.21 -2.30 -18.77
CA PHE A 57 -11.08 -2.95 -17.46
C PHE A 57 -11.64 -2.13 -16.31
N ALA A 58 -11.81 -0.82 -16.50
CA ALA A 58 -12.20 0.10 -15.43
C ALA A 58 -13.32 1.08 -15.82
N GLY A 59 -13.81 1.06 -17.06
CA GLY A 59 -14.88 1.96 -17.53
C GLY A 59 -16.22 1.78 -16.83
N ASP A 60 -16.57 0.55 -16.44
CA ASP A 60 -17.85 0.21 -15.79
C ASP A 60 -17.72 -0.06 -14.28
N VAL A 61 -16.53 0.17 -13.69
CA VAL A 61 -16.30 -0.10 -12.27
C VAL A 61 -16.85 1.06 -11.44
N VAL A 62 -18.09 0.89 -10.98
CA VAL A 62 -18.72 1.83 -10.05
C VAL A 62 -18.21 1.57 -8.63
N ILE A 63 -17.81 2.62 -7.92
CA ILE A 63 -17.49 2.53 -6.48
C ILE A 63 -18.79 2.24 -5.74
N THR A 64 -18.99 0.98 -5.38
CA THR A 64 -20.07 0.57 -4.47
C THR A 64 -19.59 0.60 -3.03
N PHE A 65 -20.49 0.81 -2.07
CA PHE A 65 -20.14 0.80 -0.66
C PHE A 65 -19.45 -0.50 -0.24
N ASN A 66 -19.99 -1.66 -0.67
CA ASN A 66 -19.40 -2.96 -0.38
C ASN A 66 -18.02 -3.13 -1.04
N GLY A 67 -17.86 -2.66 -2.28
CA GLY A 67 -16.58 -2.69 -2.98
C GLY A 67 -15.52 -1.81 -2.31
N PHE A 68 -15.92 -0.63 -1.81
CA PHE A 68 -15.05 0.26 -1.05
C PHE A 68 -14.57 -0.39 0.25
N ILE A 69 -15.47 -0.98 1.05
CA ILE A 69 -15.10 -1.62 2.32
C ILE A 69 -14.19 -2.83 2.07
N ALA A 70 -14.52 -3.68 1.09
CA ALA A 70 -13.69 -4.82 0.73
C ALA A 70 -12.29 -4.39 0.26
N GLY A 71 -12.21 -3.39 -0.63
CA GLY A 71 -10.94 -2.85 -1.11
C GLY A 71 -10.12 -2.15 -0.02
N PHE A 72 -10.78 -1.44 0.90
CA PHE A 72 -10.14 -0.80 2.05
C PHE A 72 -9.49 -1.82 2.99
N LEU A 73 -10.24 -2.86 3.38
CA LEU A 73 -9.71 -3.96 4.19
C LEU A 73 -8.56 -4.67 3.49
N GLN A 74 -8.72 -4.95 2.18
CA GLN A 74 -7.68 -5.58 1.39
C GLN A 74 -6.40 -4.73 1.35
N ALA A 75 -6.51 -3.42 1.11
CA ALA A 75 -5.37 -2.51 1.09
C ALA A 75 -4.62 -2.51 2.42
N ILE A 76 -5.33 -2.43 3.56
CA ILE A 76 -4.71 -2.45 4.89
C ILE A 76 -4.02 -3.79 5.14
N ILE A 77 -4.69 -4.91 4.89
CA ILE A 77 -4.18 -6.25 5.18
C ILE A 77 -2.96 -6.54 4.30
N TYR A 78 -3.04 -6.25 3.00
CA TYR A 78 -1.95 -6.55 2.07
C TYR A 78 -0.73 -5.68 2.36
N THR A 79 -0.93 -4.40 2.69
CA THR A 79 0.18 -3.53 3.12
C THR A 79 0.78 -3.99 4.45
N TYR A 80 -0.03 -4.40 5.42
CA TYR A 80 0.47 -4.95 6.67
C TYR A 80 1.38 -6.15 6.41
N ILE A 81 0.91 -7.13 5.62
CA ILE A 81 1.68 -8.34 5.29
C ILE A 81 2.97 -7.97 4.54
N GLY A 82 2.88 -7.10 3.54
CA GLY A 82 4.03 -6.64 2.76
C GLY A 82 5.08 -5.93 3.62
N ALA A 83 4.65 -4.96 4.44
CA ALA A 83 5.52 -4.22 5.34
C ALA A 83 6.14 -5.14 6.41
N TRP A 84 5.40 -6.12 6.91
CA TRP A 84 5.91 -7.12 7.84
C TRP A 84 7.01 -7.97 7.19
N LEU A 85 6.80 -8.43 5.96
CA LEU A 85 7.79 -9.19 5.20
C LEU A 85 9.05 -8.37 4.94
N VAL A 86 8.90 -7.10 4.57
CA VAL A 86 10.03 -6.17 4.37
C VAL A 86 10.81 -5.98 5.67
N ALA A 87 10.13 -5.72 6.79
CA ALA A 87 10.78 -5.58 8.10
C ALA A 87 11.48 -6.88 8.54
N TRP A 88 10.89 -8.04 8.23
CA TRP A 88 11.52 -9.33 8.49
C TRP A 88 12.78 -9.56 7.65
N LEU A 89 12.71 -9.31 6.34
CA LEU A 89 13.86 -9.41 5.45
C LEU A 89 14.97 -8.45 5.86
N HIS A 90 14.62 -7.20 6.18
CA HIS A 90 15.56 -6.20 6.69
C HIS A 90 16.31 -6.73 7.92
N ASN A 91 15.59 -7.18 8.95
CA ASN A 91 16.23 -7.69 10.16
C ASN A 91 17.07 -8.95 9.90
N LYS A 92 16.67 -9.80 8.94
CA LYS A 92 17.41 -11.00 8.55
C LYS A 92 18.74 -10.64 7.87
N PHE A 93 18.72 -9.74 6.88
CA PHE A 93 19.92 -9.35 6.13
C PHE A 93 20.84 -8.43 6.92
N CYS A 94 20.30 -7.64 7.84
CA CYS A 94 21.07 -6.77 8.75
C CYS A 94 21.76 -7.56 9.88
N GLY A 95 21.59 -8.89 9.94
CA GLY A 95 22.28 -9.73 10.94
C GLY A 95 21.72 -9.61 12.36
N ALA A 96 20.49 -9.12 12.52
CA ALA A 96 19.87 -8.90 13.83
C ALA A 96 19.61 -10.20 14.63
N ASN A 97 19.78 -11.36 13.99
CA ASN A 97 19.65 -12.70 14.61
C ASN A 97 21.01 -13.42 14.73
N LYS A 98 22.14 -12.72 14.63
CA LYS A 98 23.47 -13.24 14.96
C LYS A 98 23.91 -12.77 16.34
#